data_AF-A0A397W6U7-F1
#
_entry.id   AF-A0A397W6U7-F1
#
_cell.length_a   1.000
_cell.length_b   1.000
_cell.length_c   1.000
_cell.angle_alpha   90.00
_cell.angle_beta   90.00
_cell.angle_gamma   90.00
#
_symmetry.space_group_name_H-M   'P 1'
#
loop_
_entity.id
_entity.type
_entity.pdbx_description
1 polymer ?
#
loop_
_entity_poly.entity_id
_entity_poly.type
_entity_poly.pdbx_seq_one_letter_code
_entity_poly.pdbx_strand_id
1 'polypeptide(L)'
;IHGVLPYIAPELFQKKPYTKASDIYSFGIIIVEMTTGQRSFNDYKFDIDLAIMICNFGLRPKFAPGTPDCYVELANQCMSSDPDKRPNVREIINRLNQWLFIIEGDIENEYDIDIENKSDIENKSDIDIENVSDIDIENMSDQSRNYLHTLKNGYRTFVSLYKKFFKPISINIEM
;
A
#
# COMPACT_ATOMS: atom_id res chain seq x y z
N ILE A 1 -22.12 -14.84 4.78
CA ILE A 1 -20.93 -14.10 4.33
C ILE A 1 -21.40 -12.70 3.98
N HIS A 2 -20.85 -11.68 4.62
CA HIS A 2 -21.16 -10.27 4.36
C HIS A 2 -19.87 -9.60 3.91
N GLY A 3 -19.91 -8.82 2.83
CA GLY A 3 -18.74 -8.16 2.27
C GLY A 3 -18.90 -7.87 0.78
N VAL A 4 -17.97 -7.11 0.22
CA VAL A 4 -17.91 -6.82 -1.22
C VAL A 4 -17.07 -7.89 -1.89
N LEU A 5 -17.67 -8.67 -2.79
CA LEU A 5 -17.17 -9.96 -3.30
C LEU A 5 -15.65 -10.05 -3.58
N PRO A 6 -15.02 -9.14 -4.35
CA PRO A 6 -13.58 -9.26 -4.65
C PRO A 6 -12.65 -9.04 -3.46
N TYR A 7 -13.11 -8.39 -2.39
CA TYR A 7 -12.31 -8.15 -1.18
C TYR A 7 -12.45 -9.31 -0.18
N ILE A 8 -13.41 -10.22 -0.38
CA ILE A 8 -13.61 -11.35 0.51
C ILE A 8 -12.51 -12.38 0.26
N ALA A 9 -11.78 -12.75 1.32
CA ALA A 9 -10.73 -13.76 1.23
C ALA A 9 -11.29 -15.13 0.82
N PRO A 10 -10.58 -15.90 -0.03
CA PRO A 10 -11.10 -17.12 -0.65
C PRO A 10 -11.53 -18.18 0.37
N GLU A 11 -10.86 -18.25 1.52
CA GLU A 11 -11.20 -19.19 2.59
C GLU A 11 -12.57 -18.94 3.23
N LEU A 12 -13.09 -17.71 3.18
CA LEU A 12 -14.38 -17.36 3.77
C LEU A 12 -15.55 -17.95 2.97
N PHE A 13 -15.38 -18.15 1.66
CA PHE A 13 -16.35 -18.86 0.82
C PHE A 13 -16.48 -20.33 1.20
N GLN A 14 -15.44 -20.91 1.82
CA GLN A 14 -15.43 -22.27 2.35
C GLN A 14 -15.97 -22.34 3.79
N LYS A 15 -16.65 -21.29 4.26
CA LYS A 15 -17.19 -21.16 5.64
C LYS A 15 -16.14 -21.25 6.74
N LYS A 16 -14.86 -20.96 6.44
CA LYS A 16 -13.84 -20.80 7.48
C LYS A 16 -14.10 -19.50 8.27
N PRO A 17 -13.69 -19.44 9.55
CA PRO A 17 -13.88 -18.24 10.35
C PRO A 17 -13.10 -17.05 9.78
N TYR A 18 -13.60 -15.85 10.07
CA TYR A 18 -12.88 -14.62 9.79
C TYR A 18 -11.59 -14.53 10.60
N THR A 19 -10.52 -14.05 9.98
CA THR A 19 -9.22 -13.91 10.63
C THR A 19 -8.54 -12.60 10.23
N LYS A 20 -7.50 -12.22 10.97
CA LYS A 20 -6.61 -11.12 10.58
C LYS A 20 -6.00 -11.34 9.18
N ALA A 21 -5.71 -12.59 8.81
CA ALA A 21 -5.21 -12.91 7.47
C ALA A 21 -6.26 -12.61 6.38
N SER A 22 -7.55 -12.69 6.70
CA SER A 22 -8.64 -12.31 5.78
C SER A 22 -8.70 -10.78 5.58
N ASP A 23 -8.42 -9.98 6.62
CA ASP A 23 -8.21 -8.53 6.47
C ASP A 23 -7.02 -8.23 5.53
N ILE A 24 -5.91 -8.97 5.70
CA ILE A 24 -4.72 -8.79 4.86
C ILE A 24 -5.00 -9.09 3.38
N TYR A 25 -5.82 -10.10 3.08
CA TYR A 25 -6.26 -10.33 1.71
C TYR A 25 -6.98 -9.13 1.12
N SER A 26 -7.92 -8.56 1.88
CA SER A 26 -8.67 -7.36 1.49
C SER A 26 -7.74 -6.19 1.23
N PHE A 27 -6.70 -6.03 2.07
CA PHE A 27 -5.67 -5.01 1.89
C PHE A 27 -4.88 -5.18 0.59
N GLY A 28 -4.56 -6.41 0.18
CA GLY A 28 -3.92 -6.67 -1.11
C GLY A 28 -4.77 -6.20 -2.31
N ILE A 29 -6.09 -6.38 -2.25
CA ILE A 29 -7.03 -5.88 -3.26
C ILE A 29 -7.06 -4.34 -3.27
N ILE A 30 -7.01 -3.71 -2.08
CA ILE A 30 -6.91 -2.25 -1.96
C ILE A 30 -5.61 -1.74 -2.58
N ILE A 31 -4.46 -2.41 -2.37
CA ILE A 31 -3.21 -2.02 -3.03
C ILE A 31 -3.37 -2.00 -4.54
N VAL A 32 -3.99 -3.03 -5.13
CA VAL A 32 -4.20 -3.07 -6.58
C VAL A 32 -5.09 -1.90 -7.03
N GLU A 33 -6.19 -1.63 -6.31
CA GLU A 33 -7.07 -0.50 -6.59
C GLU A 33 -6.38 0.86 -6.49
N MET A 34 -5.44 1.03 -5.55
CA MET A 34 -4.62 2.24 -5.48
C MET A 34 -3.74 2.42 -6.71
N THR A 35 -3.18 1.32 -7.23
CA THR A 35 -2.31 1.39 -8.42
C THR A 35 -3.09 1.75 -9.68
N THR A 36 -4.32 1.27 -9.81
CA THR A 36 -5.15 1.50 -11.00
C THR A 36 -6.00 2.77 -10.91
N GLY A 37 -6.28 3.26 -9.69
CA GLY A 37 -7.26 4.30 -9.44
C GLY A 37 -8.70 3.87 -9.80
N GLN A 38 -8.92 2.58 -10.01
CA GLN A 38 -10.18 1.99 -10.46
C GLN A 38 -10.55 0.81 -9.58
N ARG A 39 -11.85 0.56 -9.46
CA ARG A 39 -12.38 -0.58 -8.72
C ARG A 39 -11.72 -1.88 -9.17
N SER A 40 -11.23 -2.68 -8.23
CA SER A 40 -10.70 -4.01 -8.55
C SER A 40 -11.77 -4.89 -9.23
N PHE A 41 -11.37 -5.64 -10.26
CA PHE A 41 -12.26 -6.46 -11.10
C PHE A 41 -13.36 -5.66 -11.84
N ASN A 42 -13.07 -4.43 -12.26
CA ASN A 42 -14.04 -3.58 -12.97
C ASN A 42 -14.64 -4.24 -14.24
N ASP A 43 -13.90 -5.14 -14.88
CA ASP A 43 -14.33 -5.86 -16.09
C ASP A 43 -15.26 -7.06 -15.78
N TYR A 44 -15.52 -7.36 -14.51
CA TYR A 44 -16.28 -8.53 -14.06
C TYR A 44 -17.58 -8.12 -13.36
N LYS A 45 -18.61 -8.94 -13.52
CA LYS A 45 -19.81 -8.88 -12.67
C LYS A 45 -19.49 -9.46 -11.30
N PHE A 46 -20.06 -8.88 -10.26
CA PHE A 46 -19.80 -9.30 -8.87
C PHE A 46 -20.80 -10.37 -8.46
N ASP A 47 -20.68 -11.53 -9.10
CA ASP A 47 -21.57 -12.67 -8.94
C ASP A 47 -20.79 -13.94 -8.57
N ILE A 48 -21.51 -15.07 -8.55
CA ILE A 48 -20.95 -16.35 -8.13
C ILE A 48 -19.84 -16.84 -9.06
N ASP A 49 -19.86 -16.46 -10.34
CA ASP A 49 -18.84 -16.86 -11.31
C ASP A 49 -17.50 -16.20 -10.95
N LEU A 50 -17.52 -14.91 -10.59
CA LEU A 50 -16.31 -14.24 -10.09
C LEU A 50 -15.78 -14.89 -8.81
N ALA A 51 -16.66 -15.27 -7.87
CA ALA A 51 -16.23 -15.97 -6.65
C ALA A 51 -15.56 -17.32 -6.97
N ILE A 52 -16.12 -18.09 -7.91
CA ILE A 52 -15.53 -19.36 -8.37
C ILE A 52 -14.15 -19.11 -9.01
N MET A 53 -14.02 -18.08 -9.85
CA MET A 53 -12.74 -17.72 -10.48
C MET A 53 -11.66 -17.35 -9.46
N ILE A 54 -12.01 -16.60 -8.42
CA ILE A 54 -11.09 -16.21 -7.34
C ILE A 54 -10.69 -17.43 -6.49
N CYS A 55 -11.66 -18.25 -6.09
CA CYS A 55 -11.45 -19.35 -5.13
C CYS A 55 -10.80 -20.58 -5.76
N ASN A 56 -11.25 -20.97 -6.96
CA ASN A 56 -10.88 -22.26 -7.55
C ASN A 56 -9.80 -22.12 -8.62
N PHE A 57 -9.78 -20.98 -9.33
CA PHE A 57 -8.84 -20.74 -10.43
C PHE A 57 -7.75 -19.72 -10.06
N GLY A 58 -7.79 -19.17 -8.85
CA GLY A 58 -6.77 -18.25 -8.37
C GLY A 58 -6.76 -16.91 -9.11
N LEU A 59 -7.89 -16.49 -9.70
CA LEU A 59 -7.98 -15.21 -10.39
C LEU A 59 -7.63 -14.06 -9.42
N ARG A 60 -6.79 -13.12 -9.88
CA ARG A 60 -6.37 -11.92 -9.15
C ARG A 60 -6.52 -10.68 -10.03
N PRO A 61 -6.75 -9.49 -9.44
CA PRO A 61 -6.88 -8.26 -10.21
C PRO A 61 -5.53 -7.88 -10.84
N LYS A 62 -5.58 -7.12 -11.93
CA LYS A 62 -4.39 -6.65 -12.65
C LYS A 62 -3.92 -5.32 -12.08
N PHE A 63 -2.59 -5.16 -12.01
CA PHE A 63 -1.94 -3.91 -11.63
C PHE A 63 -1.91 -2.93 -12.81
N ALA A 64 -1.78 -1.64 -12.51
CA ALA A 64 -1.56 -0.64 -13.56
C ALA A 64 -0.17 -0.81 -14.22
N PRO A 65 -0.02 -0.49 -15.51
CA PRO A 65 1.29 -0.44 -16.15
C PRO A 65 2.24 0.51 -15.40
N GLY A 66 3.48 0.07 -15.18
CA GLY A 66 4.47 0.85 -14.43
C GLY A 66 4.34 0.79 -12.91
N THR A 67 3.43 -0.04 -12.37
CA THR A 67 3.38 -0.30 -10.93
C THR A 67 4.73 -0.83 -10.43
N PRO A 68 5.33 -0.25 -9.38
CA PRO A 68 6.58 -0.72 -8.81
C PRO A 68 6.51 -2.19 -8.34
N ASP A 69 7.54 -2.98 -8.63
CA ASP A 69 7.59 -4.41 -8.31
C ASP A 69 7.39 -4.69 -6.82
N CYS A 70 7.86 -3.79 -5.95
CA CYS A 70 7.70 -3.89 -4.50
C CYS A 70 6.22 -3.90 -4.06
N TYR A 71 5.36 -3.10 -4.71
CA TYR A 71 3.91 -3.09 -4.46
C TYR A 71 3.24 -4.32 -5.06
N VAL A 72 3.65 -4.73 -6.26
CA VAL A 72 3.14 -5.94 -6.91
C VAL A 72 3.41 -7.16 -6.03
N GLU A 73 4.63 -7.29 -5.53
CA GLU A 73 5.04 -8.37 -4.64
C GLU A 73 4.25 -8.37 -3.33
N LEU A 74 4.17 -7.21 -2.64
CA LEU A 74 3.43 -7.08 -1.39
C LEU A 74 1.94 -7.43 -1.59
N ALA A 75 1.31 -6.88 -2.62
CA ALA A 75 -0.10 -7.13 -2.90
C ALA A 75 -0.35 -8.61 -3.25
N ASN A 76 0.52 -9.23 -4.03
CA ASN A 76 0.42 -10.66 -4.35
C ASN A 76 0.57 -11.55 -3.11
N GLN A 77 1.52 -11.23 -2.22
CA GLN A 77 1.68 -11.93 -0.94
C GLN A 77 0.44 -11.77 -0.05
N CYS A 78 -0.09 -10.55 0.06
CA CYS A 78 -1.36 -10.28 0.75
C CYS A 78 -2.53 -11.10 0.17
N MET A 79 -2.61 -11.22 -1.16
CA MET A 79 -3.66 -11.94 -1.86
C MET A 79 -3.40 -13.46 -2.01
N SER A 80 -2.44 -14.03 -1.28
CA SER A 80 -2.19 -15.48 -1.29
C SER A 80 -3.48 -16.25 -0.96
N SER A 81 -3.74 -17.32 -1.73
CA SER A 81 -4.85 -18.25 -1.43
C SER A 81 -4.65 -18.99 -0.12
N ASP A 82 -3.39 -19.20 0.27
CA ASP A 82 -3.01 -19.75 1.57
C ASP A 82 -2.88 -18.61 2.58
N PRO A 83 -3.76 -18.54 3.61
CA PRO A 83 -3.71 -17.48 4.63
C PRO A 83 -2.41 -17.43 5.40
N ASP A 84 -1.71 -18.56 5.58
CA ASP A 84 -0.48 -18.64 6.37
C ASP A 84 0.73 -18.06 5.62
N LYS A 85 0.62 -17.89 4.30
CA LYS A 85 1.65 -17.22 3.48
C LYS A 85 1.45 -15.71 3.37
N ARG A 86 0.36 -15.18 3.93
CA ARG A 86 0.10 -13.74 3.93
C ARG A 86 0.98 -13.09 5.01
N PRO A 87 1.56 -11.90 4.73
CA PRO A 87 2.34 -11.20 5.73
C PRO A 87 1.44 -10.75 6.87
N ASN A 88 2.00 -10.65 8.07
CA ASN A 88 1.27 -10.04 9.18
C ASN A 88 1.38 -8.50 9.11
N VAL A 89 0.52 -7.80 9.85
CA VAL A 89 0.47 -6.32 9.85
C VAL A 89 1.81 -5.68 10.20
N ARG A 90 2.62 -6.29 11.08
CA ARG A 90 3.94 -5.75 11.45
C ARG A 90 4.91 -5.81 10.28
N GLU A 91 4.94 -6.91 9.54
CA GLU A 91 5.76 -7.03 8.33
C GLU A 91 5.36 -6.00 7.28
N ILE A 92 4.06 -5.79 7.08
CA ILE A 92 3.53 -4.78 6.16
C ILE A 92 3.99 -3.39 6.58
N ILE A 93 3.77 -3.00 7.84
CA ILE A 93 4.18 -1.68 8.36
C ILE A 93 5.69 -1.49 8.21
N ASN A 94 6.50 -2.50 8.53
CA ASN A 94 7.96 -2.41 8.39
C ASN A 94 8.37 -2.16 6.93
N ARG A 95 7.77 -2.87 5.96
CA ARG A 95 8.03 -2.63 4.53
C ARG A 95 7.60 -1.23 4.09
N LEU A 96 6.41 -0.79 4.51
CA LEU A 96 5.91 0.54 4.17
C LEU A 96 6.79 1.65 4.74
N ASN A 97 7.24 1.51 5.99
CA ASN A 97 8.15 2.46 6.63
C ASN A 97 9.52 2.49 5.95
N GLN A 98 10.07 1.34 5.55
CA GLN A 98 11.32 1.28 4.78
C GLN A 98 11.17 2.02 3.44
N TRP A 99 10.06 1.83 2.73
CA TRP A 99 9.82 2.56 1.49
C TRP A 99 9.65 4.05 1.73
N LEU A 100 8.93 4.44 2.79
CA LEU A 100 8.77 5.85 3.16
C LEU A 100 10.13 6.49 3.46
N PHE A 101 10.98 5.83 4.24
CA PHE A 101 12.32 6.32 4.57
C PHE A 101 13.19 6.51 3.31
N ILE A 102 13.14 5.56 2.36
CA ILE A 102 13.86 5.70 1.07
C ILE A 102 13.32 6.92 0.30
N ILE A 103 11.99 7.07 0.24
CA ILE A 103 11.37 8.20 -0.47
C ILE A 103 11.71 9.53 0.20
N GLU A 104 11.71 9.60 1.54
CA GLU A 104 12.01 10.80 2.32
C GLU A 104 13.51 11.17 2.26
N GLY A 105 14.41 10.20 2.32
CA GLY A 105 15.84 10.41 2.09
C GLY A 105 16.16 10.85 0.66
N ASP A 106 15.35 10.45 -0.32
CA ASP A 106 15.44 10.95 -1.71
C ASP A 106 14.79 12.35 -1.87
N ILE A 107 13.91 12.76 -0.96
CA ILE A 107 13.29 14.10 -0.96
C ILE A 107 14.27 15.15 -0.43
N GLU A 108 15.07 14.85 0.60
CA GLU A 108 16.04 15.81 1.15
C GLU A 108 17.17 16.17 0.15
N ASN A 109 17.44 15.31 -0.84
CA ASN A 109 18.40 15.59 -1.92
C ASN A 109 17.78 16.32 -3.13
N GLU A 110 16.45 16.52 -3.18
CA GLU A 110 15.74 17.24 -4.26
C GLU A 110 15.37 18.68 -3.85
N TYR A 111 15.69 19.10 -2.62
CA TYR A 111 15.39 20.43 -2.06
C TYR A 111 16.64 21.23 -1.66
N ASP A 112 17.66 21.29 -2.53
CA ASP A 112 18.46 22.54 -2.62
C ASP A 112 17.60 23.59 -3.34
N ILE A 113 16.57 24.08 -2.64
CA ILE A 113 15.87 25.31 -2.99
C ILE A 113 16.21 26.28 -1.87
N ASP A 114 16.85 27.39 -2.23
CA ASP A 114 17.23 28.49 -1.36
C ASP A 114 16.09 28.86 -0.38
N ILE A 115 16.22 28.49 0.89
CA ILE A 115 15.36 28.98 1.97
C ILE A 115 16.21 29.84 2.90
N GLU A 116 16.42 31.10 2.49
CA GLU A 116 16.49 32.19 3.46
C GLU A 116 15.12 32.27 4.16
N ASN A 117 15.01 31.66 5.35
CA ASN A 117 14.60 32.32 6.60
C ASN A 117 14.16 31.29 7.66
N LYS A 118 14.96 31.25 8.73
CA LYS A 118 14.65 30.73 10.07
C LYS A 118 13.30 31.24 10.58
N SER A 119 12.48 30.37 11.19
CA SER A 119 12.44 30.25 12.66
C SER A 119 11.42 29.19 13.12
N ASP A 120 11.83 28.48 14.18
CA ASP A 120 11.00 27.77 15.17
C ASP A 120 10.49 26.36 14.81
N ILE A 121 11.17 25.34 15.35
CA ILE A 121 10.66 24.45 16.42
C ILE A 121 11.81 23.57 16.94
N GLU A 122 12.23 23.84 18.17
CA GLU A 122 13.04 22.96 19.01
C GLU A 122 12.19 21.85 19.63
N ASN A 123 12.64 20.59 19.54
CA ASN A 123 12.92 19.68 20.68
C ASN A 123 12.73 18.18 20.38
N LYS A 124 13.86 17.55 20.01
CA LYS A 124 14.41 16.22 20.38
C LYS A 124 13.55 15.19 21.13
N SER A 125 13.55 13.96 20.61
CA SER A 125 14.06 12.79 21.34
C SER A 125 14.49 11.64 20.40
N ASP A 126 15.78 11.65 20.07
CA ASP A 126 16.74 10.55 19.99
C ASP A 126 16.32 9.18 19.40
N ILE A 127 16.67 8.96 18.12
CA ILE A 127 17.31 7.71 17.66
C ILE A 127 18.44 8.09 16.70
N ASP A 128 19.69 7.93 17.17
CA ASP A 128 20.90 8.09 16.37
C ASP A 128 21.04 6.94 15.37
N ILE A 129 21.02 7.26 14.07
CA ILE A 129 21.65 6.43 13.04
C ILE A 129 22.65 7.31 12.30
N GLU A 130 23.78 7.57 12.96
CA GLU A 130 24.98 8.05 12.26
C GLU A 130 25.54 6.92 11.39
N ASN A 131 25.69 7.22 10.09
CA ASN A 131 26.42 6.54 9.03
C ASN A 131 25.57 5.85 7.94
N VAL A 132 25.02 6.67 7.03
CA VAL A 132 24.97 6.32 5.61
C VAL A 132 25.47 7.54 4.83
N SER A 133 26.80 7.73 4.79
CA SER A 133 27.41 8.69 3.89
C SER A 133 27.65 8.03 2.53
N ASP A 134 27.19 8.72 1.49
CA ASP A 134 27.56 8.63 0.08
C ASP A 134 26.79 7.62 -0.79
N ILE A 135 25.61 8.04 -1.27
CA ILE A 135 25.04 7.57 -2.54
C ILE A 135 24.93 8.79 -3.46
N ASP A 136 25.80 8.88 -4.47
CA ASP A 136 25.79 9.94 -5.48
C ASP A 136 24.56 9.82 -6.42
N ILE A 137 23.58 10.72 -6.26
CA ILE A 137 22.26 10.68 -6.93
C ILE A 137 22.28 11.21 -8.37
N GLU A 138 23.32 11.93 -8.82
CA GLU A 138 23.41 12.44 -10.20
C GLU A 138 23.47 11.33 -11.29
N ASN A 139 23.66 10.07 -10.89
CA ASN A 139 23.73 8.93 -11.81
C ASN A 139 22.50 7.99 -11.78
N MET A 140 21.38 8.40 -11.19
CA MET A 140 20.19 7.53 -11.12
C MET A 140 19.58 7.26 -12.50
N SER A 141 19.46 5.98 -12.82
CA SER A 141 18.81 5.49 -14.03
C SER A 141 17.37 6.02 -14.16
N ASP A 142 16.88 6.17 -15.40
CA ASP A 142 15.49 6.58 -15.66
C ASP A 142 14.47 5.67 -14.95
N GLN A 143 14.82 4.41 -14.76
CA GLN A 143 14.02 3.43 -14.03
C GLN A 143 13.83 3.81 -12.56
N SER A 144 14.90 4.26 -11.89
CA SER A 144 14.85 4.67 -10.49
C SER A 144 14.05 5.97 -10.28
N ARG A 145 14.17 6.94 -11.20
CA ARG A 145 13.35 8.16 -11.18
C ARG A 145 11.86 7.87 -11.39
N ASN A 146 11.53 6.98 -12.32
CA ASN A 146 10.14 6.61 -12.58
C ASN A 146 9.52 5.83 -11.41
N TYR A 147 10.32 5.01 -10.73
CA TYR A 147 9.95 4.30 -9.51
C TYR A 147 9.57 5.28 -8.38
N LEU A 148 10.39 6.30 -8.13
CA LEU A 148 10.11 7.34 -7.13
C LEU A 148 8.86 8.17 -7.45
N HIS A 149 8.70 8.57 -8.71
CA HIS A 149 7.51 9.29 -9.14
C HIS A 149 6.23 8.46 -8.90
N THR A 150 6.27 7.17 -9.20
CA THR A 150 5.12 6.27 -9.03
C THR A 150 4.82 6.01 -7.55
N LEU A 151 5.85 5.90 -6.69
CA LEU A 151 5.70 5.83 -5.23
C LEU A 151 5.07 7.10 -4.64
N LYS A 152 5.57 8.28 -5.02
CA LYS A 152 5.01 9.58 -4.60
C LYS A 152 3.54 9.72 -5.02
N ASN A 153 3.20 9.25 -6.23
CA ASN A 153 1.81 9.22 -6.70
C ASN A 153 0.95 8.18 -5.97
N GLY A 154 1.50 7.01 -5.64
CA GLY A 154 0.84 5.99 -4.83
C GLY A 154 0.49 6.50 -3.43
N TYR A 155 1.43 7.18 -2.76
CA TYR A 155 1.19 7.81 -1.46
C TYR A 155 0.14 8.94 -1.55
N ARG A 156 0.26 9.84 -2.53
CA ARG A 156 -0.75 10.89 -2.76
C ARG A 156 -2.14 10.31 -3.02
N THR A 157 -2.21 9.25 -3.82
CA THR A 157 -3.45 8.55 -4.14
C THR A 157 -4.02 7.84 -2.92
N PHE A 158 -3.18 7.19 -2.10
CA PHE A 158 -3.58 6.61 -0.81
C PHE A 158 -4.15 7.67 0.12
N VAL A 159 -3.48 8.82 0.30
CA VAL A 159 -3.96 9.94 1.13
C VAL A 159 -5.28 10.49 0.58
N SER A 160 -5.41 10.62 -0.75
CA SER A 160 -6.64 11.09 -1.40
C SER A 160 -7.80 10.11 -1.25
N LEU A 161 -7.56 8.81 -1.43
CA LEU A 161 -8.55 7.75 -1.26
C LEU A 161 -8.92 7.58 0.22
N TYR A 162 -7.94 7.66 1.12
CA TYR A 162 -8.17 7.66 2.56
C TYR A 162 -9.10 8.81 2.95
N LYS A 163 -8.80 10.05 2.52
CA LYS A 163 -9.69 11.20 2.74
C LYS A 163 -11.08 11.06 2.10
N LYS A 164 -11.18 10.35 0.97
CA LYS A 164 -12.42 10.16 0.20
C LYS A 164 -13.34 9.08 0.78
N PHE A 165 -12.77 7.97 1.25
CA PHE A 165 -13.51 6.80 1.71
C PHE A 165 -13.56 6.70 3.25
N PHE A 166 -12.59 7.30 3.94
CA PHE A 166 -12.47 7.31 5.39
C PHE A 166 -12.47 8.76 5.90
N LYS A 167 -13.61 9.45 5.78
CA LYS A 167 -13.88 10.57 6.70
C LYS A 167 -13.86 10.01 8.13
N PRO A 168 -13.32 10.73 9.13
CA PRO A 168 -13.51 10.32 10.51
C PRO A 168 -15.02 10.21 10.75
N ILE A 169 -15.49 9.01 11.09
CA ILE A 169 -16.73 8.89 11.85
C ILE A 169 -16.44 9.68 13.11
N SER A 170 -17.06 10.85 13.27
CA SER A 170 -17.10 11.54 14.54
C SER A 170 -17.76 10.58 15.54
N ILE A 171 -16.95 9.79 16.23
CA ILE A 171 -17.40 9.07 17.41
C ILE A 171 -17.51 10.17 18.47
N ASN A 172 -18.71 10.75 18.60
CA ASN A 172 -19.08 11.42 19.83
C ASN A 172 -19.07 10.34 20.92
N ILE A 173 -17.95 10.23 21.62
CA ILE A 173 -17.94 9.62 22.95
C ILE A 173 -18.43 10.73 23.87
N GLU A 174 -19.75 10.85 24.02
CA GLU A 174 -20.28 11.37 25.27
C GLU A 174 -20.05 10.28 26.32
N MET A 175 -19.19 10.59 27.29
CA MET A 175 -19.02 9.83 28.53
C MET A 175 -20.24 9.98 29.42
#